data_AF-A0A5C4JEH9-F1
#
_entry.id   AF-A0A5C4JEH9-F1
#
_cell.length_a   1.000
_cell.length_b   1.000
_cell.length_c   1.000
_cell.angle_alpha   90.00
_cell.angle_beta   90.00
_cell.angle_gamma   90.00
#
_symmetry.space_group_name_H-M   'P 1'
#
loop_
_entity.id
_entity.type
_entity.pdbx_description
1 polymer ?
#
loop_
_entity_poly.entity_id
_entity_poly.type
_entity_poly.pdbx_seq_one_letter_code
_entity_poly.pdbx_strand_id
1 'polypeptide(L)'
;MSVPPPSRSQPELRVTLGRGAYRWPLRVCLAALTVGLLISLSTRAGGGAAWAPGEARRAIAVYGGGGALIALAAIVWAIVIFRNRVVVTVGEKGLVLRRAKQQAVIPADAVHAVGIVWPVADPVWTVWFDTEAAPDVGAVAKMDGDAVALHRDRSLPSGWLPSVRTAATETLGTAWRVLDDKGEEVEQPRADALAKADRLLVDGTGRYRDQGGGALVAVACGRLARRGPGPARFRRNPDRGRRTIVLRDPHAGRLLAFRKTSRLAGGGRMRVFDADGRHLGTIKRLREPSFHAAGGTLLGTTRRHGDRHIVTGVDGRESASLRTKSGADDGRMWLERSRSAPDLLRTLTLALPMVVRLARQSS
;
A
#
# COMPACT_ATOMS: atom_id res chain seq x y z
N MET A 1 33.42 -45.25 10.96
CA MET A 1 32.92 -44.38 9.88
C MET A 1 31.99 -43.35 10.49
N SER A 2 32.36 -42.08 10.47
CA SER A 2 31.59 -40.97 11.04
C SER A 2 30.43 -40.62 10.12
N VAL A 3 29.21 -40.79 10.61
CA VAL A 3 27.98 -40.35 9.96
C VAL A 3 28.08 -38.84 9.74
N PRO A 4 27.94 -38.33 8.50
CA PRO A 4 27.94 -36.89 8.28
C PRO A 4 26.74 -36.28 9.03
N PRO A 5 26.91 -35.10 9.67
CA PRO A 5 25.81 -34.46 10.38
C PRO A 5 24.66 -34.20 9.40
N PRO A 6 23.38 -34.33 9.82
CA PRO A 6 22.26 -34.02 8.96
C PRO A 6 22.40 -32.58 8.48
N SER A 7 22.50 -32.40 7.16
CA SER A 7 22.42 -31.09 6.52
C SER A 7 21.14 -30.43 6.99
N ARG A 8 21.26 -29.39 7.82
CA ARG A 8 20.12 -28.57 8.21
C ARG A 8 19.54 -28.00 6.92
N SER A 9 18.43 -28.57 6.45
CA SER A 9 17.65 -28.05 5.33
C SER A 9 17.50 -26.55 5.52
N GLN A 10 17.89 -25.75 4.52
CA GLN A 10 17.71 -24.30 4.61
C GLN A 10 16.24 -23.99 4.96
N PRO A 11 15.97 -23.00 5.82
CA PRO A 11 14.62 -22.71 6.26
C PRO A 11 13.75 -22.32 5.06
N GLU A 12 12.77 -23.16 4.73
CA GLU A 12 11.78 -22.87 3.68
C GLU A 12 11.07 -21.54 3.97
N LEU A 13 11.09 -20.62 3.01
CA LEU A 13 10.41 -19.34 3.17
C LEU A 13 8.92 -19.53 2.93
N ARG A 14 8.14 -19.50 4.01
CA ARG A 14 6.68 -19.57 3.95
C ARG A 14 6.05 -18.19 3.93
N VAL A 15 5.28 -17.96 2.89
CA VAL A 15 4.75 -16.67 2.48
C VAL A 15 3.21 -16.70 2.56
N THR A 16 2.61 -16.01 3.54
CA THR A 16 1.14 -15.99 3.75
C THR A 16 0.57 -14.60 4.06
N LEU A 17 -0.76 -14.45 3.93
CA LEU A 17 -1.45 -13.23 4.39
C LEU A 17 -1.17 -12.96 5.87
N GLY A 18 -0.56 -11.81 6.18
CA GLY A 18 -0.26 -11.41 7.55
C GLY A 18 -1.50 -11.15 8.42
N ARG A 19 -1.29 -11.07 9.74
CA ARG A 19 -2.33 -10.84 10.78
C ARG A 19 -3.25 -9.65 10.48
N GLY A 20 -2.76 -8.65 9.74
CA GLY A 20 -3.53 -7.48 9.32
C GLY A 20 -4.80 -7.81 8.51
N ALA A 21 -4.81 -8.93 7.78
CA ALA A 21 -5.96 -9.37 6.98
C ALA A 21 -7.21 -9.71 7.81
N TYR A 22 -7.04 -10.07 9.09
CA TYR A 22 -8.12 -10.50 9.99
C TYR A 22 -8.58 -9.39 10.94
N ARG A 23 -7.89 -8.24 10.97
CA ARG A 23 -8.18 -7.14 11.91
C ARG A 23 -9.59 -6.59 11.76
N TRP A 24 -10.08 -6.43 10.53
CA TRP A 24 -11.42 -5.89 10.27
C TRP A 24 -12.54 -6.88 10.61
N PRO A 25 -12.49 -8.13 10.13
CA PRO A 25 -13.43 -9.15 10.58
C PRO A 25 -13.50 -9.22 12.11
N LEU A 26 -12.36 -9.24 12.79
CA LEU A 26 -12.30 -9.26 14.25
C LEU A 26 -12.94 -8.02 14.88
N ARG A 27 -12.62 -6.81 14.38
CA ARG A 27 -13.20 -5.56 14.90
C ARG A 27 -14.71 -5.48 14.71
N VAL A 28 -15.22 -5.93 13.57
CA VAL A 28 -16.67 -5.94 13.30
C VAL A 28 -17.36 -6.93 14.22
N CYS A 29 -16.79 -8.14 14.40
CA CYS A 29 -17.31 -9.13 15.33
C CYS A 29 -17.38 -8.58 16.76
N LEU A 30 -16.26 -8.05 17.28
CA LEU A 30 -16.21 -7.46 18.62
C LEU A 30 -17.18 -6.28 18.78
N ALA A 31 -17.24 -5.36 17.81
CA ALA A 31 -18.13 -4.21 17.88
C ALA A 31 -19.61 -4.62 17.84
N ALA A 32 -19.97 -5.63 17.04
CA ALA A 32 -21.34 -6.12 16.97
C ALA A 32 -21.77 -6.79 18.27
N LEU A 33 -20.89 -7.61 18.87
CA LEU A 33 -21.13 -8.25 20.15
C LEU A 33 -21.23 -7.23 21.29
N THR A 34 -20.34 -6.23 21.34
CA THR A 34 -20.40 -5.20 22.39
C THR A 34 -21.63 -4.32 22.27
N VAL A 35 -22.00 -3.88 21.06
CA VAL A 35 -23.22 -3.08 20.85
C VAL A 35 -24.48 -3.89 21.17
N GLY A 36 -24.54 -5.15 20.71
CA GLY A 36 -25.65 -6.05 21.02
C GLY A 36 -25.80 -6.32 22.52
N LEU A 37 -24.68 -6.53 23.22
CA LEU A 37 -24.64 -6.71 24.67
C LEU A 37 -25.02 -5.43 25.43
N LEU A 38 -24.49 -4.26 25.02
CA LEU A 38 -24.79 -2.98 25.65
C LEU A 38 -26.27 -2.59 25.53
N ILE A 39 -26.89 -2.82 24.37
CA ILE A 39 -28.32 -2.57 24.17
C ILE A 39 -29.16 -3.57 24.98
N SER A 40 -28.71 -4.82 25.09
CA SER A 40 -29.39 -5.85 25.88
C SER A 40 -29.25 -5.61 27.40
N LEU A 41 -28.14 -5.03 27.84
CA LEU A 41 -27.92 -4.63 29.24
C LEU A 41 -28.63 -3.31 29.58
N SER A 42 -28.66 -2.33 28.67
CA SER A 42 -29.36 -1.06 28.91
C SER A 42 -30.86 -1.23 29.01
N THR A 43 -31.44 -2.14 28.22
CA THR A 43 -32.86 -2.54 28.32
C THR A 43 -33.18 -3.31 29.60
N ARG A 44 -32.17 -3.87 30.29
CA ARG A 44 -32.31 -4.60 31.56
C ARG A 44 -32.00 -3.74 32.80
N ALA A 45 -31.10 -2.76 32.67
CA ALA A 45 -30.64 -1.88 33.76
C ALA A 45 -31.41 -0.55 33.86
N GLY A 46 -32.20 -0.17 32.83
CA GLY A 46 -33.18 0.90 32.93
C GLY A 46 -34.30 0.50 33.88
N GLY A 47 -34.13 0.82 35.17
CA GLY A 47 -34.99 0.35 36.25
C GLY A 47 -36.48 0.55 35.99
N GLY A 48 -37.25 -0.53 36.06
CA GLY A 48 -38.67 -0.63 36.43
C GLY A 48 -39.75 0.11 35.61
N ALA A 49 -39.46 1.25 34.99
CA ALA A 49 -40.46 2.20 34.51
C ALA A 49 -40.30 2.63 33.04
N ALA A 50 -39.19 2.27 32.37
CA ALA A 50 -38.90 2.82 31.03
C ALA A 50 -39.39 1.95 29.86
N TRP A 51 -39.63 0.65 30.06
CA TRP A 51 -40.00 -0.27 28.96
C TRP A 51 -40.99 -1.33 29.46
N ALA A 52 -42.08 -1.54 28.72
CA ALA A 52 -42.98 -2.66 29.00
C ALA A 52 -42.23 -4.00 28.78
N PRO A 53 -42.52 -5.07 29.55
CA PRO A 53 -41.79 -6.34 29.48
C PRO A 53 -41.74 -6.97 28.07
N GLY A 54 -42.81 -6.79 27.29
CA GLY A 54 -42.88 -7.25 25.90
C GLY A 54 -42.00 -6.45 24.93
N GLU A 55 -41.84 -5.15 25.17
CA GLU A 55 -41.02 -4.26 24.35
C GLU A 55 -39.52 -4.46 24.63
N ALA A 56 -39.15 -4.68 25.90
CA ALA A 56 -37.78 -5.04 26.27
C ALA A 56 -37.36 -6.38 25.65
N ARG A 57 -38.23 -7.40 25.65
CA ARG A 57 -37.97 -8.68 24.98
C ARG A 57 -37.81 -8.53 23.47
N ARG A 58 -38.66 -7.72 22.81
CA ARG A 58 -38.52 -7.42 21.37
C ARG A 58 -37.22 -6.67 21.07
N ALA A 59 -36.85 -5.68 21.88
CA ALA A 59 -35.60 -4.94 21.70
C ALA A 59 -34.36 -5.85 21.87
N ILE A 60 -34.34 -6.72 22.89
CA ILE A 60 -33.26 -7.70 23.08
C ILE A 60 -33.20 -8.68 21.90
N ALA A 61 -34.35 -9.19 21.44
CA ALA A 61 -34.39 -10.11 20.30
C ALA A 61 -33.89 -9.45 19.00
N VAL A 62 -34.32 -8.21 18.72
CA VAL A 62 -33.98 -7.48 17.50
C VAL A 62 -32.54 -6.98 17.52
N TYR A 63 -32.11 -6.31 18.60
CA TYR A 63 -30.77 -5.71 18.67
C TYR A 63 -29.69 -6.69 19.13
N GLY A 64 -30.01 -7.58 20.07
CA GLY A 64 -29.12 -8.68 20.47
C GLY A 64 -28.98 -9.72 19.36
N GLY A 65 -30.10 -10.13 18.74
CA GLY A 65 -30.10 -11.01 17.57
C GLY A 65 -29.42 -10.37 16.35
N GLY A 66 -29.69 -9.09 16.09
CA GLY A 66 -29.01 -8.32 15.04
C GLY A 66 -27.49 -8.23 15.24
N GLY A 67 -27.05 -7.98 16.47
CA GLY A 67 -25.63 -8.01 16.85
C GLY A 67 -24.99 -9.38 16.60
N ALA A 68 -25.68 -10.47 16.98
CA ALA A 68 -25.22 -11.83 16.75
C ALA A 68 -25.11 -12.18 15.25
N LEU A 69 -26.07 -11.74 14.42
CA LEU A 69 -26.03 -11.94 12.97
C LEU A 69 -24.85 -11.20 12.31
N ILE A 70 -24.58 -9.95 12.73
CA ILE A 70 -23.42 -9.20 12.23
C ILE A 70 -22.10 -9.86 12.66
N ALA A 71 -22.04 -10.38 13.89
CA ALA A 71 -20.88 -11.13 14.37
C ALA A 71 -20.67 -12.42 13.56
N LEU A 72 -21.74 -13.17 13.27
CA LEU A 72 -21.70 -14.36 12.42
C LEU A 72 -21.21 -14.02 11.00
N ALA A 73 -21.74 -12.96 10.39
CA ALA A 73 -21.29 -12.50 9.09
C ALA A 73 -19.78 -12.14 9.08
N ALA A 74 -19.28 -11.54 10.16
CA ALA A 74 -17.86 -11.25 10.32
C ALA A 74 -17.00 -12.53 10.48
N ILE A 75 -17.50 -13.55 11.16
CA ILE A 75 -16.86 -14.88 11.24
C ILE A 75 -16.81 -15.53 9.87
N VAL A 76 -17.94 -15.57 9.15
CA VAL A 76 -18.00 -16.07 7.76
C VAL A 76 -17.00 -15.32 6.88
N TRP A 77 -16.90 -14.00 7.03
CA TRP A 77 -15.93 -13.20 6.30
C TRP A 77 -14.47 -13.60 6.62
N ALA A 78 -14.13 -13.83 7.89
CA ALA A 78 -12.81 -14.33 8.28
C ALA A 78 -12.52 -15.72 7.69
N ILE A 79 -13.52 -16.61 7.65
CA ILE A 79 -13.43 -17.94 7.03
C ILE A 79 -13.19 -17.82 5.53
N VAL A 80 -13.92 -16.92 4.84
CA VAL A 80 -13.71 -16.66 3.40
C VAL A 80 -12.28 -16.19 3.14
N ILE A 81 -11.74 -15.30 3.97
CA ILE A 81 -10.33 -14.87 3.87
C ILE A 81 -9.39 -16.06 4.09
N PHE A 82 -9.66 -16.89 5.09
CA PHE A 82 -8.85 -18.07 5.39
C PHE A 82 -8.85 -19.10 4.25
N ARG A 83 -10.01 -19.34 3.62
CA ARG A 83 -10.15 -20.30 2.51
C ARG A 83 -9.52 -19.78 1.21
N ASN A 84 -9.67 -18.49 0.93
CA ASN A 84 -9.19 -17.90 -0.32
C ASN A 84 -7.74 -17.43 -0.27
N ARG A 85 -7.08 -17.51 0.90
CA ARG A 85 -5.66 -17.16 1.03
C ARG A 85 -4.80 -18.13 0.22
N VAL A 86 -3.86 -17.56 -0.52
CA VAL A 86 -2.77 -18.31 -1.12
C VAL A 86 -1.62 -18.32 -0.12
N VAL A 87 -1.11 -19.52 0.15
CA VAL A 87 0.12 -19.77 0.89
C VAL A 87 1.15 -20.16 -0.15
N VAL A 88 2.25 -19.41 -0.22
CA VAL A 88 3.37 -19.74 -1.10
C VAL A 88 4.50 -20.24 -0.23
N THR A 89 5.12 -21.34 -0.60
CA THR A 89 6.30 -21.87 0.09
C THR A 89 7.43 -21.95 -0.91
N VAL A 90 8.55 -21.31 -0.60
CA VAL A 90 9.76 -21.32 -1.41
C VAL A 90 10.75 -22.27 -0.76
N GLY A 91 11.15 -23.31 -1.48
CA GLY A 91 12.17 -24.26 -1.05
C GLY A 91 13.06 -24.67 -2.22
N GLU A 92 14.11 -25.43 -1.93
CA GLU A 92 15.11 -25.85 -2.93
C GLU A 92 14.49 -26.64 -4.10
N LYS A 93 13.41 -27.37 -3.84
CA LYS A 93 12.71 -28.19 -4.85
C LYS A 93 11.75 -27.40 -5.74
N GLY A 94 11.48 -26.13 -5.43
CA GLY A 94 10.55 -25.30 -6.19
C GLY A 94 9.56 -24.51 -5.32
N LEU A 95 8.48 -24.08 -5.95
CA LEU A 95 7.43 -23.28 -5.35
C LEU A 95 6.18 -24.11 -5.10
N VAL A 96 5.68 -24.08 -3.86
CA VAL A 96 4.40 -24.71 -3.52
C VAL A 96 3.34 -23.63 -3.31
N LEU A 97 2.33 -23.63 -4.17
CA LEU A 97 1.15 -22.78 -4.06
C LEU A 97 0.02 -23.58 -3.41
N ARG A 98 -0.50 -23.11 -2.28
CA ARG A 98 -1.62 -23.76 -1.60
C ARG A 98 -2.76 -22.79 -1.37
N ARG A 99 -3.97 -23.18 -1.81
CA ARG A 99 -5.23 -22.48 -1.54
C ARG A 99 -6.24 -23.48 -1.00
N ALA A 100 -6.68 -23.27 0.24
CA ALA A 100 -7.54 -24.20 0.96
C ALA A 100 -7.01 -25.66 0.93
N LYS A 101 -7.72 -26.56 0.22
CA LYS A 101 -7.37 -27.98 0.04
C LYS A 101 -6.58 -28.26 -1.25
N GLN A 102 -6.51 -27.29 -2.16
CA GLN A 102 -5.78 -27.42 -3.42
C GLN A 102 -4.33 -27.00 -3.22
N GLN A 103 -3.44 -27.75 -3.86
CA GLN A 103 -2.01 -27.52 -3.87
C GLN A 103 -1.52 -27.70 -5.30
N ALA A 104 -0.70 -26.77 -5.75
CA ALA A 104 0.06 -26.87 -6.99
C ALA A 104 1.54 -26.73 -6.64
N VAL A 105 2.37 -27.52 -7.31
CA VAL A 105 3.82 -27.50 -7.16
C VAL A 105 4.38 -27.03 -8.49
N ILE A 106 5.25 -26.04 -8.45
CA ILE A 106 6.04 -25.59 -9.59
C ILE A 106 7.47 -26.05 -9.30
N PRO A 107 7.98 -27.05 -10.03
CA PRO A 107 9.37 -27.50 -9.92
C PRO A 107 10.36 -26.34 -10.12
N ALA A 108 11.51 -26.37 -9.45
CA ALA A 108 12.50 -25.29 -9.55
C ALA A 108 13.02 -25.07 -10.98
N ASP A 109 13.21 -26.17 -11.73
CA ASP A 109 13.61 -26.19 -13.14
C ASP A 109 12.56 -25.59 -14.08
N ALA A 110 11.28 -25.65 -13.69
CA ALA A 110 10.19 -25.01 -14.42
C ALA A 110 10.05 -23.50 -14.13
N VAL A 111 10.75 -22.95 -13.12
CA VAL A 111 10.67 -21.52 -12.79
C VAL A 111 11.66 -20.74 -13.64
N HIS A 112 11.17 -19.92 -14.56
CA HIS A 112 12.00 -19.05 -15.39
C HIS A 112 12.47 -17.80 -14.62
N ALA A 113 11.55 -17.18 -13.87
CA ALA A 113 11.86 -15.97 -13.12
C ALA A 113 10.87 -15.75 -11.98
N VAL A 114 11.31 -14.98 -10.98
CA VAL A 114 10.47 -14.49 -9.89
C VAL A 114 10.66 -12.99 -9.80
N GLY A 115 9.62 -12.22 -9.47
CA GLY A 115 9.80 -10.78 -9.49
C GLY A 115 8.57 -9.96 -9.15
N ILE A 116 8.61 -8.68 -9.48
CA ILE A 116 7.47 -7.79 -9.31
C ILE A 116 7.03 -7.19 -10.63
N VAL A 117 5.71 -7.12 -10.82
CA VAL A 117 5.09 -6.33 -11.88
C VAL A 117 4.51 -5.08 -11.23
N TRP A 118 4.77 -3.92 -11.82
CA TRP A 118 4.20 -2.65 -11.43
C TRP A 118 2.94 -2.33 -12.21
N PRO A 119 1.75 -2.73 -11.73
CA PRO A 119 0.55 -2.04 -12.21
C PRO A 119 0.62 -0.58 -11.75
N VAL A 120 -0.24 0.24 -12.32
CA VAL A 120 -0.41 1.68 -12.07
C VAL A 120 -0.47 2.08 -10.57
N ALA A 121 -0.61 1.15 -9.61
CA ALA A 121 -0.81 1.47 -8.19
C ALA A 121 0.14 0.80 -7.17
N ASP A 122 0.14 -0.52 -7.06
CA ASP A 122 0.90 -1.24 -6.01
C ASP A 122 1.63 -2.42 -6.65
N PRO A 123 2.89 -2.70 -6.27
CA PRO A 123 3.67 -3.78 -6.87
C PRO A 123 3.01 -5.13 -6.57
N VAL A 124 2.94 -5.97 -7.58
CA VAL A 124 2.37 -7.33 -7.51
C VAL A 124 3.53 -8.30 -7.64
N TRP A 125 3.63 -9.24 -6.70
CA TRP A 125 4.61 -10.31 -6.80
C TRP A 125 4.15 -11.30 -7.88
N THR A 126 5.05 -11.67 -8.78
CA THR A 126 4.75 -12.49 -9.95
C THR A 126 5.82 -13.58 -10.09
N VAL A 127 5.39 -14.75 -10.54
CA VAL A 127 6.25 -15.89 -10.88
C VAL A 127 5.99 -16.24 -12.35
N TRP A 128 7.06 -16.38 -13.13
CA TRP A 128 7.03 -16.84 -14.53
C TRP A 128 7.58 -18.27 -14.57
N PHE A 129 6.84 -19.18 -15.19
CA PHE A 129 7.15 -20.60 -15.16
C PHE A 129 6.60 -21.33 -16.39
N ASP A 130 7.12 -22.52 -16.65
CA ASP A 130 6.62 -23.41 -17.68
C ASP A 130 5.27 -24.01 -17.24
N THR A 131 4.21 -23.64 -17.97
CA THR A 131 2.85 -24.09 -17.69
C THR A 131 2.64 -25.57 -17.93
N GLU A 132 3.44 -26.21 -18.80
CA GLU A 132 3.35 -27.64 -19.08
C GLU A 132 3.86 -28.46 -17.90
N ALA A 133 4.91 -27.98 -17.22
CA ALA A 133 5.48 -28.61 -16.03
C ALA A 133 4.62 -28.42 -14.77
N ALA A 134 3.65 -27.49 -14.77
CA ALA A 134 2.79 -27.21 -13.62
C ALA A 134 1.33 -26.85 -14.01
N PRO A 135 0.56 -27.81 -14.55
CA PRO A 135 -0.79 -27.56 -15.07
C PRO A 135 -1.82 -27.20 -13.98
N ASP A 136 -1.60 -27.66 -12.74
CA ASP A 136 -2.53 -27.46 -11.62
C ASP A 136 -2.52 -26.04 -11.05
N VAL A 137 -1.60 -25.18 -11.50
CA VAL A 137 -1.44 -23.82 -10.96
C VAL A 137 -2.67 -22.95 -11.23
N GLY A 138 -3.33 -23.12 -12.38
CA GLY A 138 -4.54 -22.39 -12.74
C GLY A 138 -5.72 -22.65 -11.80
N ALA A 139 -5.77 -23.82 -11.15
CA ALA A 139 -6.78 -24.12 -10.13
C ALA A 139 -6.52 -23.36 -8.80
N VAL A 140 -5.26 -23.02 -8.51
CA VAL A 140 -4.86 -22.41 -7.24
C VAL A 140 -4.78 -20.89 -7.32
N ALA A 141 -4.24 -20.36 -8.43
CA ALA A 141 -3.96 -18.95 -8.62
C ALA A 141 -4.41 -18.48 -10.01
N LYS A 142 -4.69 -17.18 -10.13
CA LYS A 142 -5.06 -16.59 -11.42
C LYS A 142 -3.81 -16.44 -12.28
N MET A 143 -3.78 -17.16 -13.39
CA MET A 143 -2.73 -17.07 -14.42
C MET A 143 -3.00 -15.92 -15.39
N ASP A 144 -1.92 -15.41 -15.97
CA ASP A 144 -1.88 -14.43 -17.05
C ASP A 144 -0.79 -14.89 -18.03
N GLY A 145 -1.17 -15.70 -19.02
CA GLY A 145 -0.21 -16.43 -19.85
C GLY A 145 0.64 -17.41 -19.03
N ASP A 146 1.96 -17.27 -19.12
CA ASP A 146 3.01 -18.02 -18.41
C ASP A 146 3.31 -17.46 -17.01
N ALA A 147 2.58 -16.43 -16.58
CA ALA A 147 2.82 -15.73 -15.33
C ALA A 147 1.69 -15.94 -14.32
N VAL A 148 2.05 -16.02 -13.03
CA VAL A 148 1.08 -16.06 -11.92
C VAL A 148 1.28 -14.86 -11.01
N ALA A 149 0.24 -14.04 -10.93
CA ALA A 149 0.19 -12.88 -10.05
C ALA A 149 -0.19 -13.30 -8.62
N LEU A 150 0.79 -13.30 -7.72
CA LEU A 150 0.64 -13.61 -6.31
C LEU A 150 0.22 -12.34 -5.55
N HIS A 151 -0.92 -12.42 -4.86
CA HIS A 151 -1.48 -11.35 -4.01
C HIS A 151 -1.92 -10.04 -4.71
N ARG A 152 -2.51 -10.11 -5.91
CA ARG A 152 -3.05 -8.99 -6.70
C ARG A 152 -3.92 -7.96 -5.94
N ASP A 153 -4.71 -8.42 -4.95
CA ASP A 153 -5.76 -7.59 -4.32
C ASP A 153 -5.38 -6.95 -2.98
N ARG A 154 -4.17 -7.21 -2.47
CA ARG A 154 -3.75 -6.72 -1.14
C ARG A 154 -2.29 -6.31 -1.16
N SER A 155 -2.02 -5.11 -0.62
CA SER A 155 -0.65 -4.61 -0.47
C SER A 155 0.23 -5.64 0.24
N LEU A 156 1.34 -6.01 -0.39
CA LEU A 156 2.36 -6.88 0.18
C LEU A 156 2.73 -6.38 1.60
N PRO A 157 2.86 -7.28 2.59
CA PRO A 157 3.37 -6.92 3.92
C PRO A 157 4.72 -6.19 3.81
N SER A 158 4.95 -5.21 4.69
CA SER A 158 6.22 -4.49 4.76
C SER A 158 7.37 -5.44 5.10
N GLY A 159 8.48 -5.35 4.36
CA GLY A 159 9.72 -6.08 4.65
C GLY A 159 9.85 -7.46 3.99
N TRP A 160 8.88 -7.89 3.18
CA TRP A 160 8.90 -9.24 2.63
C TRP A 160 9.66 -9.39 1.31
N LEU A 161 9.59 -8.37 0.46
CA LEU A 161 10.23 -8.40 -0.86
C LEU A 161 11.73 -8.70 -0.79
N PRO A 162 12.51 -8.16 0.19
CA PRO A 162 13.89 -8.59 0.38
C PRO A 162 14.01 -10.09 0.66
N SER A 163 13.22 -10.64 1.58
CA SER A 163 13.26 -12.07 1.91
C SER A 163 12.84 -12.96 0.73
N VAL A 164 11.82 -12.54 -0.04
CA VAL A 164 11.38 -13.27 -1.23
C VAL A 164 12.43 -13.21 -2.34
N ARG A 165 13.09 -12.05 -2.52
CA ARG A 165 14.22 -11.92 -3.44
C ARG A 165 15.35 -12.86 -3.04
N THR A 166 15.78 -12.83 -1.78
CA THR A 166 16.79 -13.73 -1.23
C THR A 166 16.41 -15.19 -1.47
N ALA A 167 15.18 -15.61 -1.14
CA ALA A 167 14.75 -16.99 -1.36
C ALA A 167 14.69 -17.36 -2.85
N ALA A 168 14.30 -16.43 -3.73
CA ALA A 168 14.29 -16.67 -5.18
C ALA A 168 15.70 -16.80 -5.77
N THR A 169 16.63 -15.95 -5.34
CA THR A 169 17.99 -15.93 -5.89
C THR A 169 18.91 -16.96 -5.24
N GLU A 170 18.84 -17.14 -3.92
CA GLU A 170 19.75 -18.00 -3.16
C GLU A 170 19.21 -19.42 -2.98
N THR A 171 17.89 -19.61 -2.77
CA THR A 171 17.32 -20.93 -2.53
C THR A 171 16.83 -21.59 -3.83
N LEU A 172 16.15 -20.84 -4.70
CA LEU A 172 15.67 -21.36 -5.99
C LEU A 172 16.70 -21.23 -7.13
N GLY A 173 17.70 -20.36 -7.00
CA GLY A 173 18.66 -20.09 -8.08
C GLY A 173 18.07 -19.36 -9.28
N THR A 174 16.94 -18.68 -9.11
CA THR A 174 16.16 -18.05 -10.20
C THR A 174 16.43 -16.55 -10.31
N ALA A 175 16.31 -16.01 -11.53
CA ALA A 175 16.50 -14.59 -11.78
C ALA A 175 15.39 -13.73 -11.13
N TRP A 176 15.78 -12.60 -10.54
CA TRP A 176 14.83 -11.61 -10.02
C TRP A 176 14.50 -10.54 -11.07
N ARG A 177 13.23 -10.47 -11.51
CA ARG A 177 12.78 -9.50 -12.53
C ARG A 177 11.90 -8.39 -11.96
N VAL A 178 11.93 -7.23 -12.60
CA VAL A 178 11.05 -6.10 -12.28
C VAL A 178 10.48 -5.58 -13.57
N LEU A 179 9.17 -5.73 -13.78
CA LEU A 179 8.49 -5.25 -14.97
C LEU A 179 7.60 -4.04 -14.66
N ASP A 180 7.50 -3.10 -15.60
CA ASP A 180 6.54 -2.00 -15.55
C ASP A 180 5.13 -2.43 -16.02
N ASP A 181 4.22 -1.47 -16.21
CA ASP A 181 2.85 -1.73 -16.67
C ASP A 181 2.76 -2.08 -18.15
N LYS A 182 3.84 -1.89 -18.91
CA LYS A 182 3.97 -2.28 -20.31
C LYS A 182 4.63 -3.66 -20.46
N GLY A 183 5.10 -4.24 -19.36
CA GLY A 183 5.86 -5.49 -19.38
C GLY A 183 7.35 -5.29 -19.64
N GLU A 184 7.83 -4.04 -19.66
CA GLU A 184 9.25 -3.73 -19.89
C GLU A 184 10.04 -3.85 -18.60
N GLU A 185 11.27 -4.36 -18.71
CA GLU A 185 12.14 -4.53 -17.55
C GLU A 185 12.69 -3.20 -17.04
N VAL A 186 12.62 -3.00 -15.72
CA VAL A 186 12.99 -1.73 -15.08
C VAL A 186 14.32 -1.87 -14.36
N GLU A 187 15.30 -1.13 -14.85
CA GLU A 187 16.61 -1.04 -14.22
C GLU A 187 16.51 -0.52 -12.78
N GLN A 188 17.42 -1.00 -11.94
CA GLN A 188 17.51 -0.53 -10.57
C GLN A 188 18.11 0.88 -10.55
N PRO A 189 17.39 1.89 -10.04
CA PRO A 189 17.96 3.22 -9.91
C PRO A 189 19.05 3.22 -8.84
N ARG A 190 20.01 4.14 -8.98
CA ARG A 190 20.99 4.43 -7.93
C ARG A 190 20.29 4.79 -6.63
N ALA A 191 20.86 4.37 -5.49
CA ALA A 191 20.24 4.54 -4.17
C ALA A 191 19.89 6.01 -3.84
N ASP A 192 20.63 6.97 -4.40
CA ASP A 192 20.47 8.40 -4.21
C ASP A 192 19.79 9.12 -5.39
N ALA A 193 19.28 8.39 -6.39
CA ALA A 193 18.69 8.97 -7.60
C ALA A 193 17.55 9.94 -7.27
N LEU A 194 16.64 9.54 -6.38
CA LEU A 194 15.54 10.42 -5.95
C LEU A 194 16.03 11.61 -5.13
N ALA A 195 17.11 11.49 -4.35
CA ALA A 195 17.64 12.61 -3.58
C ALA A 195 18.34 13.63 -4.49
N LYS A 196 19.06 13.16 -5.52
CA LYS A 196 19.84 13.98 -6.45
C LYS A 196 19.01 14.63 -7.58
N ALA A 197 17.84 14.08 -7.93
CA ALA A 197 17.05 14.57 -9.05
C ALA A 197 16.53 16.01 -8.87
N ASP A 198 17.11 16.99 -9.56
CA ASP A 198 16.67 18.38 -9.45
C ASP A 198 15.34 18.63 -10.15
N ARG A 199 15.02 17.84 -11.19
CA ARG A 199 13.81 17.98 -11.98
C ARG A 199 13.11 16.64 -12.15
N LEU A 200 11.90 16.56 -11.63
CA LEU A 200 11.09 15.36 -11.60
C LEU A 200 9.80 15.59 -12.38
N LEU A 201 9.56 14.75 -13.39
CA LEU A 201 8.27 14.64 -14.04
C LEU A 201 7.41 13.65 -13.24
N VAL A 202 6.27 14.13 -12.74
CA VAL A 202 5.30 13.33 -12.00
C VAL A 202 4.05 13.16 -12.84
N ASP A 203 3.75 11.94 -13.25
CA ASP A 203 2.56 11.66 -14.05
C ASP A 203 1.27 11.56 -13.20
N GLY A 204 0.13 11.43 -13.90
CA GLY A 204 -1.19 11.31 -13.28
C GLY A 204 -1.35 10.07 -12.39
N THR A 205 -0.48 9.07 -12.58
CA THR A 205 -0.48 7.81 -11.82
C THR A 205 0.38 7.90 -10.56
N GLY A 206 1.26 8.91 -10.47
CA GLY A 206 2.16 9.11 -9.33
C GLY A 206 3.55 8.51 -9.52
N ARG A 207 3.97 8.29 -10.78
CA ARG A 207 5.34 7.90 -11.11
C ARG A 207 6.21 9.15 -11.26
N TYR A 208 7.40 9.09 -10.66
CA TYR A 208 8.41 10.14 -10.66
C TYR A 208 9.53 9.69 -11.59
N ARG A 209 9.72 10.44 -12.68
CA ARG A 209 10.81 10.24 -13.62
C ARG A 209 11.80 11.39 -13.54
N ASP A 210 13.08 11.08 -13.54
CA ASP A 210 14.12 12.10 -13.63
C ASP A 210 14.16 12.68 -15.06
N GLN A 211 14.18 14.00 -15.19
CA GLN A 211 14.26 14.65 -16.49
C GLN A 211 15.63 14.42 -17.16
N GLY A 212 16.70 14.24 -16.38
CA GLY A 212 18.06 14.06 -16.90
C GLY A 212 18.30 12.76 -17.67
N GLY A 213 17.40 11.78 -17.57
CA GLY A 213 17.56 10.49 -18.25
C GLY A 213 16.27 9.69 -18.47
N GLY A 214 15.08 10.22 -18.16
CA GLY A 214 13.79 9.54 -18.35
C GLY A 214 13.53 8.34 -17.42
N ALA A 215 14.54 7.97 -16.62
CA ALA A 215 14.52 6.83 -15.70
C ALA A 215 13.46 7.01 -14.63
N LEU A 216 12.73 5.93 -14.33
CA LEU A 216 11.78 5.88 -13.24
C LEU A 216 12.56 5.82 -11.92
N VAL A 217 12.39 6.83 -11.07
CA VAL A 217 13.13 6.92 -9.78
C VAL A 217 12.24 6.64 -8.58
N ALA A 218 10.93 6.86 -8.70
CA ALA A 218 9.99 6.51 -7.66
C ALA A 218 8.55 6.31 -8.16
N VAL A 219 7.77 5.56 -7.39
CA VAL A 219 6.34 5.31 -7.63
C VAL A 219 5.57 5.56 -6.34
N ALA A 220 4.54 6.41 -6.41
CA ALA A 220 3.64 6.66 -5.30
C ALA A 220 2.57 5.57 -5.21
N CYS A 221 2.67 4.74 -4.18
CA CYS A 221 1.77 3.61 -3.94
C CYS A 221 0.70 3.94 -2.88
N GLY A 222 -0.38 3.15 -2.89
CA GLY A 222 -1.44 3.20 -1.89
C GLY A 222 -2.75 3.85 -2.38
N ARG A 223 -3.86 3.55 -1.69
CA ARG A 223 -5.22 3.90 -2.14
C ARG A 223 -5.52 5.41 -2.22
N LEU A 224 -4.70 6.28 -1.60
CA LEU A 224 -4.82 7.74 -1.79
C LEU A 224 -4.18 8.23 -3.11
N ALA A 225 -3.26 7.46 -3.70
CA ALA A 225 -2.76 7.71 -5.05
C ALA A 225 -3.79 7.24 -6.12
N ARG A 226 -4.68 6.30 -5.76
CA ARG A 226 -5.69 5.73 -6.67
C ARG A 226 -6.91 6.63 -6.85
N ARG A 227 -6.96 7.40 -7.93
CA ARG A 227 -8.24 7.82 -8.54
C ARG A 227 -8.08 7.87 -10.08
N GLY A 228 -8.28 6.72 -10.73
CA GLY A 228 -8.55 6.68 -12.17
C GLY A 228 -10.00 7.09 -12.48
N PRO A 229 -10.33 7.35 -13.76
CA PRO A 229 -11.69 7.68 -14.17
C PRO A 229 -12.61 6.47 -13.93
N GLY A 230 -13.72 6.67 -13.22
CA GLY A 230 -14.71 5.63 -12.96
C GLY A 230 -15.72 6.03 -11.88
N PRO A 231 -17.00 5.60 -11.99
CA PRO A 231 -18.08 6.10 -11.16
C PRO A 231 -17.91 5.74 -9.69
N ALA A 232 -18.02 6.76 -8.82
CA ALA A 232 -17.75 6.66 -7.39
C ALA A 232 -18.80 5.88 -6.58
N ARG A 233 -19.95 5.54 -7.16
CA ARG A 233 -21.16 5.17 -6.41
C ARG A 233 -21.19 3.76 -5.81
N PHE A 234 -20.32 2.83 -6.23
CA PHE A 234 -20.30 1.45 -5.69
C PHE A 234 -19.05 1.06 -4.88
N ARG A 235 -18.15 2.00 -4.55
CA ARG A 235 -16.97 1.72 -3.72
C ARG A 235 -17.27 1.85 -2.22
N ARG A 236 -18.30 1.16 -1.69
CA ARG A 236 -18.43 0.92 -0.24
C ARG A 236 -17.52 -0.23 0.17
N ASN A 237 -16.22 0.04 0.24
CA ASN A 237 -15.26 -0.91 0.79
C ASN A 237 -15.08 -0.63 2.31
N PRO A 238 -15.33 -1.60 3.20
CA PRO A 238 -15.23 -1.44 4.66
C PRO A 238 -13.82 -1.07 5.17
N ASP A 239 -12.79 -1.12 4.32
CA ASP A 239 -11.42 -0.66 4.61
C ASP A 239 -11.24 0.87 4.62
N ARG A 240 -12.08 1.63 5.34
CA ARG A 240 -11.97 3.10 5.57
C ARG A 240 -10.73 3.53 6.40
N GLY A 241 -9.60 2.83 6.24
CA GLY A 241 -8.35 3.07 6.95
C GLY A 241 -7.11 2.94 6.07
N ARG A 242 -6.90 3.85 5.10
CA ARG A 242 -5.60 4.02 4.42
C ARG A 242 -5.31 5.48 4.11
N ARG A 243 -4.88 6.23 5.13
CA ARG A 243 -4.43 7.63 5.02
C ARG A 243 -2.97 7.76 4.61
N THR A 244 -2.39 6.73 4.00
CA THR A 244 -0.95 6.66 3.75
C THR A 244 -0.70 6.49 2.26
N ILE A 245 0.14 7.36 1.70
CA ILE A 245 0.80 7.18 0.40
C ILE A 245 2.22 6.75 0.70
N VAL A 246 2.74 5.72 0.04
CA VAL A 246 4.12 5.26 0.22
C VAL A 246 4.85 5.50 -1.10
N LEU A 247 5.87 6.35 -1.08
CA LEU A 247 6.77 6.52 -2.20
C LEU A 247 7.81 5.40 -2.15
N ARG A 248 7.88 4.61 -3.22
CA ARG A 248 8.81 3.49 -3.36
C ARG A 248 9.75 3.71 -4.52
N ASP A 249 10.91 3.08 -4.50
CA ASP A 249 11.71 2.91 -5.71
C ASP A 249 11.02 1.88 -6.66
N PRO A 250 11.45 1.78 -7.92
CA PRO A 250 10.97 0.77 -8.86
C PRO A 250 11.25 -0.68 -8.44
N HIS A 251 12.12 -0.94 -7.47
CA HIS A 251 12.35 -2.27 -6.92
C HIS A 251 11.49 -2.52 -5.67
N ALA A 252 10.50 -1.65 -5.44
CA ALA A 252 9.56 -1.64 -4.33
C ALA A 252 10.21 -1.48 -2.95
N GLY A 253 11.45 -1.01 -2.87
CA GLY A 253 12.03 -0.46 -1.65
C GLY A 253 11.26 0.78 -1.21
N ARG A 254 11.06 0.93 0.10
CA ARG A 254 10.33 2.08 0.66
C ARG A 254 11.28 3.27 0.75
N LEU A 255 10.91 4.39 0.15
CA LEU A 255 11.67 5.64 0.23
C LEU A 255 11.06 6.58 1.26
N LEU A 256 9.77 6.89 1.12
CA LEU A 256 9.04 7.79 2.02
C LEU A 256 7.63 7.28 2.29
N ALA A 257 7.05 7.65 3.43
CA ALA A 257 5.63 7.44 3.70
C ALA A 257 4.95 8.73 4.13
N PHE A 258 3.89 9.09 3.44
CA PHE A 258 3.08 10.28 3.68
C PHE A 258 1.75 9.88 4.33
N ARG A 259 1.58 10.19 5.61
CA ARG A 259 0.39 9.83 6.40
C ARG A 259 -0.48 11.05 6.70
N LYS A 260 -1.66 11.14 6.09
CA LYS A 260 -2.68 12.14 6.41
C LYS A 260 -3.26 11.88 7.81
N THR A 261 -3.34 12.91 8.65
CA THR A 261 -3.79 12.76 10.05
C THR A 261 -5.28 13.08 10.23
N SER A 262 -5.89 13.96 9.45
CA SER A 262 -7.31 14.32 9.59
C SER A 262 -8.27 13.44 8.78
N ARG A 263 -9.48 13.24 9.32
CA ARG A 263 -10.66 12.65 8.65
C ARG A 263 -11.45 13.69 7.85
N LEU A 264 -11.38 14.96 8.24
CA LEU A 264 -12.19 16.03 7.70
C LEU A 264 -11.63 16.50 6.36
N ALA A 265 -12.51 16.73 5.39
CA ALA A 265 -12.20 17.50 4.19
C ALA A 265 -11.68 18.89 4.62
N GLY A 266 -10.59 19.37 4.02
CA GLY A 266 -9.95 20.65 4.42
C GLY A 266 -8.90 20.56 5.54
N GLY A 267 -8.92 19.53 6.40
CA GLY A 267 -7.92 19.32 7.47
C GLY A 267 -6.58 18.76 6.94
N GLY A 268 -5.81 19.59 6.25
CA GLY A 268 -4.65 19.21 5.44
C GLY A 268 -3.35 18.84 6.15
N ARG A 269 -3.38 18.12 7.28
CA ARG A 269 -2.13 17.72 7.96
C ARG A 269 -1.64 16.35 7.46
N MET A 270 -0.40 16.30 7.00
CA MET A 270 0.29 15.11 6.49
C MET A 270 1.64 14.97 7.19
N ARG A 271 1.90 13.82 7.79
CA ARG A 271 3.21 13.49 8.38
C ARG A 271 4.04 12.73 7.36
N VAL A 272 5.32 13.05 7.29
CA VAL A 272 6.27 12.42 6.37
C VAL A 272 7.25 11.58 7.18
N PHE A 273 7.42 10.32 6.78
CA PHE A 273 8.33 9.37 7.40
C PHE A 273 9.33 8.87 6.38
N ASP A 274 10.54 8.56 6.82
CA ASP A 274 11.56 7.90 5.99
C ASP A 274 11.25 6.40 5.76
N ALA A 275 12.23 5.70 5.18
CA ALA A 275 12.20 4.26 4.94
C ALA A 275 12.06 3.46 6.25
N ASP A 276 12.81 3.86 7.28
CA ASP A 276 12.87 3.22 8.60
C ASP A 276 11.63 3.53 9.47
N GLY A 277 10.83 4.53 9.07
CA GLY A 277 9.65 4.96 9.80
C GLY A 277 9.90 6.05 10.82
N ARG A 278 11.07 6.70 10.81
CA ARG A 278 11.34 7.90 11.61
C ARG A 278 10.56 9.08 11.03
N HIS A 279 10.05 9.93 11.93
CA HIS A 279 9.27 11.10 11.54
C HIS A 279 10.22 12.21 11.08
N LEU A 280 10.14 12.59 9.79
CA LEU A 280 10.96 13.66 9.22
C LEU A 280 10.32 15.04 9.42
N GLY A 281 9.01 15.12 9.16
CA GLY A 281 8.34 16.41 9.17
C GLY A 281 6.83 16.35 8.96
N THR A 282 6.21 17.52 8.97
CA THR A 282 4.77 17.69 8.81
C THR A 282 4.49 18.73 7.75
N ILE A 283 3.61 18.40 6.82
CA ILE A 283 3.00 19.34 5.88
C ILE A 283 1.63 19.71 6.45
N LYS A 284 1.37 21.00 6.64
CA LYS A 284 0.07 21.51 7.07
C LYS A 284 -0.60 22.21 5.89
N ARG A 285 -1.93 22.17 5.85
CA ARG A 285 -2.79 22.73 4.78
C ARG A 285 -2.60 22.02 3.43
N LEU A 286 -3.66 21.99 2.61
CA LEU A 286 -3.61 21.38 1.27
C LEU A 286 -3.48 22.42 0.14
N ARG A 287 -4.15 23.58 0.27
CA ARG A 287 -4.15 24.62 -0.78
C ARG A 287 -2.86 25.45 -0.78
N GLU A 288 -2.41 25.83 0.40
CA GLU A 288 -1.15 26.56 0.64
C GLU A 288 -0.33 25.80 1.67
N PRO A 289 0.34 24.70 1.27
CA PRO A 289 1.05 23.87 2.20
C PRO A 289 2.18 24.62 2.91
N SER A 290 2.32 24.39 4.21
CA SER A 290 3.49 24.80 4.99
C SER A 290 4.26 23.56 5.45
N PHE A 291 5.57 23.60 5.32
CA PHE A 291 6.48 22.50 5.63
C PHE A 291 7.13 22.74 6.97
N HIS A 292 7.06 21.74 7.85
CA HIS A 292 7.60 21.80 9.19
C HIS A 292 8.51 20.60 9.46
N ALA A 293 9.59 20.82 10.21
CA ALA A 293 10.39 19.75 10.79
C ALA A 293 9.56 18.90 11.77
N ALA A 294 10.08 17.74 12.19
CA ALA A 294 9.42 16.88 13.16
C ALA A 294 9.10 17.61 14.49
N GLY A 295 10.02 18.47 14.95
CA GLY A 295 9.85 19.33 16.13
C GLY A 295 8.87 20.50 15.95
N GLY A 296 8.34 20.73 14.74
CA GLY A 296 7.35 21.78 14.46
C GLY A 296 7.89 23.06 13.86
N THR A 297 9.22 23.25 13.84
CA THR A 297 9.90 24.39 13.20
C THR A 297 9.47 24.54 11.75
N LEU A 298 9.09 25.75 11.34
CA LEU A 298 8.76 26.06 9.94
C LEU A 298 10.03 25.97 9.09
N LEU A 299 9.95 25.28 7.96
CA LEU A 299 11.05 25.13 7.00
C LEU A 299 10.76 25.92 5.71
N GLY A 300 9.49 26.00 5.33
CA GLY A 300 9.07 26.77 4.16
C GLY A 300 7.55 26.78 3.97
N THR A 301 7.10 27.62 3.05
CA THR A 301 5.68 27.80 2.73
C THR A 301 5.48 27.77 1.23
N THR A 302 4.31 27.30 0.79
CA THR A 302 3.93 27.29 -0.62
C THR A 302 2.97 28.41 -0.94
N ARG A 303 3.26 29.14 -2.02
CA ARG A 303 2.34 30.10 -2.64
C ARG A 303 2.03 29.67 -4.06
N ARG A 304 0.77 29.82 -4.48
CA ARG A 304 0.37 29.61 -5.87
C ARG A 304 0.64 30.89 -6.67
N HIS A 305 1.30 30.74 -7.82
CA HIS A 305 1.56 31.81 -8.78
C HIS A 305 1.25 31.29 -10.19
N GLY A 306 0.08 31.64 -10.73
CA GLY A 306 -0.42 31.11 -12.00
C GLY A 306 -0.60 29.59 -11.99
N ASP A 307 0.10 28.91 -12.91
CA ASP A 307 0.16 27.45 -13.06
C ASP A 307 1.23 26.78 -12.18
N ARG A 308 1.95 27.56 -11.35
CA ARG A 308 3.03 27.09 -10.48
C ARG A 308 2.65 27.16 -9.01
N HIS A 309 3.16 26.22 -8.23
CA HIS A 309 3.21 26.25 -6.77
C HIS A 309 4.67 26.41 -6.37
N ILE A 310 5.02 27.56 -5.79
CA ILE A 310 6.40 27.90 -5.41
C ILE A 310 6.56 27.65 -3.92
N VAL A 311 7.56 26.88 -3.54
CA VAL A 311 7.97 26.64 -2.15
C VAL A 311 9.12 27.58 -1.83
N THR A 312 8.89 28.48 -0.89
CA THR A 312 9.91 29.41 -0.40
C THR A 312 10.38 28.94 0.98
N GLY A 313 11.69 28.85 1.16
CA GLY A 313 12.31 28.56 2.45
C GLY A 313 12.15 29.72 3.43
N VAL A 314 12.47 29.48 4.71
CA VAL A 314 12.50 30.54 5.73
C VAL A 314 13.56 31.61 5.47
N ASP A 315 14.56 31.29 4.63
CA ASP A 315 15.58 32.21 4.12
C ASP A 315 15.09 33.10 2.96
N GLY A 316 13.82 32.98 2.57
CA GLY A 316 13.21 33.75 1.48
C GLY A 316 13.55 33.24 0.08
N ARG A 317 14.35 32.16 -0.06
CA ARG A 317 14.77 31.63 -1.35
C ARG A 317 13.79 30.59 -1.88
N GLU A 318 13.65 30.51 -3.20
CA GLU A 318 12.91 29.43 -3.84
C GLU A 318 13.62 28.09 -3.62
N SER A 319 12.95 27.19 -2.90
CA SER A 319 13.46 25.86 -2.56
C SER A 319 12.94 24.77 -3.49
N ALA A 320 11.74 24.95 -4.05
CA ALA A 320 11.17 24.08 -5.07
C ALA A 320 10.04 24.80 -5.81
N SER A 321 9.73 24.38 -7.03
CA SER A 321 8.49 24.75 -7.70
C SER A 321 7.82 23.55 -8.36
N LEU A 322 6.49 23.52 -8.29
CA LEU A 322 5.66 22.53 -8.97
C LEU A 322 4.84 23.23 -10.04
N ARG A 323 5.13 22.96 -11.31
CA ARG A 323 4.32 23.40 -12.43
C ARG A 323 3.25 22.37 -12.75
N THR A 324 2.01 22.82 -12.83
CA THR A 324 0.87 22.00 -13.22
C THR A 324 0.36 22.51 -14.56
N LYS A 325 0.58 21.81 -15.68
CA LYS A 325 0.01 22.26 -16.96
C LYS A 325 -1.52 22.26 -16.86
N SER A 326 -2.14 23.30 -17.41
CA SER A 326 -3.58 23.36 -17.68
C SER A 326 -3.75 23.00 -19.16
N GLY A 327 -4.31 21.83 -19.46
CA GLY A 327 -4.48 21.34 -20.83
C GLY A 327 -4.73 19.84 -20.88
N ALA A 328 -4.96 19.27 -22.08
CA ALA A 328 -5.40 17.88 -22.32
C ALA A 328 -4.60 16.75 -21.62
N ASP A 329 -3.44 17.07 -21.04
CA ASP A 329 -2.54 16.18 -20.30
C ASP A 329 -2.51 16.54 -18.79
N ASP A 330 -3.69 16.83 -18.22
CA ASP A 330 -3.97 17.36 -16.85
C ASP A 330 -3.36 16.54 -15.69
N GLY A 331 -2.80 15.36 -15.98
CA GLY A 331 -2.15 14.48 -15.01
C GLY A 331 -0.67 14.80 -14.75
N ARG A 332 0.03 15.46 -15.69
CA ARG A 332 1.49 15.65 -15.59
C ARG A 332 1.86 16.92 -14.81
N MET A 333 2.76 16.77 -13.85
CA MET A 333 3.30 17.86 -13.03
C MET A 333 4.82 17.83 -13.07
N TRP A 334 5.44 19.01 -13.13
CA TRP A 334 6.90 19.15 -13.13
C TRP A 334 7.33 19.71 -11.78
N LEU A 335 8.09 18.92 -11.03
CA LEU A 335 8.66 19.32 -9.75
C LEU A 335 10.14 19.66 -9.95
N GLU A 336 10.47 20.94 -9.82
CA GLU A 336 11.84 21.45 -9.77
C GLU A 336 12.23 21.68 -8.32
N ARG A 337 13.44 21.27 -7.93
CA ARG A 337 13.96 21.38 -6.57
C ARG A 337 15.31 22.06 -6.61
N SER A 338 15.48 23.07 -5.78
CA SER A 338 16.76 23.77 -5.67
C SER A 338 17.78 22.91 -4.92
N ARG A 339 19.03 22.93 -5.38
CA ARG A 339 20.18 22.33 -4.66
C ARG A 339 20.56 23.10 -3.41
N SER A 340 20.27 24.40 -3.36
CA SER A 340 20.55 25.25 -2.20
C SER A 340 19.50 25.12 -1.09
N ALA A 341 18.39 24.40 -1.35
CA ALA A 341 17.39 24.14 -0.33
C ALA A 341 17.94 23.19 0.74
N PRO A 342 17.66 23.43 2.04
CA PRO A 342 18.00 22.49 3.09
C PRO A 342 17.46 21.08 2.80
N ASP A 343 18.26 20.04 3.03
CA ASP A 343 17.92 18.66 2.64
C ASP A 343 16.55 18.23 3.13
N LEU A 344 16.21 18.53 4.38
CA LEU A 344 14.91 18.19 4.95
C LEU A 344 13.75 18.83 4.18
N LEU A 345 13.86 20.12 3.81
CA LEU A 345 12.85 20.80 3.00
C LEU A 345 12.77 20.19 1.59
N ARG A 346 13.93 19.91 0.98
CA ARG A 346 14.05 19.28 -0.35
C ARG A 346 13.46 17.87 -0.38
N THR A 347 13.52 17.12 0.71
CA THR A 347 12.84 15.83 0.87
C THR A 347 11.34 16.00 1.03
N LEU A 348 10.89 16.93 1.89
CA LEU A 348 9.46 17.14 2.13
C LEU A 348 8.71 17.64 0.88
N THR A 349 9.37 18.37 -0.03
CA THR A 349 8.77 18.84 -1.27
C THR A 349 8.41 17.72 -2.25
N LEU A 350 8.95 16.49 -2.09
CA LEU A 350 8.54 15.32 -2.86
C LEU A 350 7.06 14.95 -2.67
N ALA A 351 6.45 15.38 -1.56
CA ALA A 351 5.03 15.21 -1.30
C ALA A 351 4.15 16.26 -2.00
N LEU A 352 4.72 17.38 -2.48
CA LEU A 352 3.97 18.50 -3.06
C LEU A 352 3.05 18.08 -4.23
N PRO A 353 3.47 17.25 -5.21
CA PRO A 353 2.58 16.75 -6.26
C PRO A 353 1.33 16.04 -5.70
N MET A 354 1.49 15.28 -4.62
CA MET A 354 0.38 14.56 -3.98
C MET A 354 -0.54 15.50 -3.20
N VAL A 355 0.03 16.49 -2.50
CA VAL A 355 -0.72 17.49 -1.75
C VAL A 355 -1.59 18.34 -2.68
N VAL A 356 -1.03 18.84 -3.79
CA VAL A 356 -1.75 19.62 -4.80
C VAL A 356 -2.87 18.80 -5.45
N ARG A 357 -2.59 17.53 -5.79
CA ARG A 357 -3.60 16.61 -6.33
C ARG A 357 -4.75 16.38 -5.36
N LEU A 358 -4.45 16.18 -4.07
CA LEU A 358 -5.47 16.02 -3.03
C LEU A 358 -6.28 17.31 -2.80
N ALA A 359 -5.65 18.48 -2.94
CA ALA A 359 -6.34 19.76 -2.86
C ALA A 359 -7.40 19.90 -3.97
N ARG A 360 -7.02 19.61 -5.23
CA ARG A 360 -7.92 19.62 -6.40
C ARG A 360 -9.09 18.64 -6.29
N GLN A 361 -8.90 17.52 -5.59
CA GLN A 361 -9.96 16.53 -5.38
C GLN A 361 -10.93 16.89 -4.25
N SER A 362 -10.61 17.92 -3.46
CA SER A 362 -11.40 18.37 -2.30
C SER A 362 -12.13 19.69 -2.51
N SER A 363 -11.83 20.39 -3.60
CA SER A 363 -12.69 21.41 -4.21
C SER A 363 -13.75 20.72 -5.06
#